data_AF-A0A7J4UTD1-F1
#
_entry.id   AF-A0A7J4UTD1-F1
#
_cell.length_a   1.000
_cell.length_b   1.000
_cell.length_c   1.000
_cell.angle_alpha   90.00
_cell.angle_beta   90.00
_cell.angle_gamma   90.00
#
_symmetry.space_group_name_H-M   'P 1'
#
loop_
_entity.id
_entity.type
_entity.pdbx_description
1 polymer ?
#
loop_
_entity_poly.entity_id
_entity_poly.type
_entity_poly.pdbx_seq_one_letter_code
_entity_poly.pdbx_strand_id
1 'polypeptide(L)' 'VESNEESGPYGAKGIGTPAMPPIAPAIINAIRDATGIRFSKAPVESEHIAMALLKNKGGSP' A
#
# COMPACT_ATOMS: atom_id res chain seq x y z
N VAL A 1 -11.50 12.59 -8.37
CA VAL A 1 -12.84 13.09 -7.96
C VAL A 1 -12.80 14.59 -7.99
N GLU A 2 -13.78 15.23 -8.62
CA GLU A 2 -13.86 16.69 -8.66
C GLU A 2 -14.44 17.21 -7.33
N SER A 3 -13.79 18.22 -6.79
CA SER A 3 -14.23 18.96 -5.60
C SER A 3 -13.58 20.33 -5.65
N ASN A 4 -14.32 21.36 -5.24
CA ASN A 4 -13.84 22.74 -5.33
C ASN A 4 -12.65 22.97 -4.38
N GLU A 5 -11.55 23.51 -4.90
CA GLU A 5 -10.41 23.99 -4.12
C GLU A 5 -10.44 25.51 -4.06
N GLU A 6 -10.81 26.07 -2.91
CA GLU A 6 -10.96 27.52 -2.74
C GLU A 6 -9.65 28.28 -3.03
N SER A 7 -8.50 27.64 -2.76
CA SER A 7 -7.17 28.22 -2.99
C SER A 7 -6.69 28.12 -4.44
N GLY A 8 -7.36 27.35 -5.30
CA GLY A 8 -6.94 27.05 -6.66
C GLY A 8 -7.68 27.85 -7.73
N PRO A 9 -7.04 28.22 -8.86
CA PRO A 9 -7.72 28.89 -9.95
C PRO A 9 -8.80 27.97 -10.52
N TYR A 10 -10.00 28.53 -10.73
CA TYR A 10 -11.17 27.77 -11.22
C TYR A 10 -11.54 26.54 -10.36
N GLY A 11 -11.13 26.50 -9.09
CA GLY A 11 -11.37 25.37 -8.20
C GLY A 11 -10.42 24.18 -8.39
N ALA A 12 -9.32 24.35 -9.13
CA ALA A 12 -8.40 23.27 -9.49
C ALA A 12 -7.53 22.79 -8.31
N LYS A 13 -7.29 21.47 -8.25
CA LYS A 13 -6.39 20.81 -7.28
C LYS A 13 -5.13 20.31 -7.95
N GLY A 14 -4.01 20.37 -7.23
CA GLY A 14 -2.77 19.72 -7.66
C GLY A 14 -2.91 18.18 -7.63
N ILE A 15 -2.48 17.50 -8.70
CA ILE A 15 -2.59 16.03 -8.82
C ILE A 15 -1.25 15.30 -8.92
N GLY A 16 -0.16 15.99 -9.23
CA GLY A 16 1.14 15.35 -9.47
C GLY A 16 1.66 14.56 -8.27
N THR A 17 1.76 15.19 -7.10
CA THR A 17 2.26 14.53 -5.89
C THR A 17 1.23 13.64 -5.19
N PRO A 18 -0.07 13.99 -5.07
CA PRO A 18 -1.03 13.14 -4.33
C PRO A 18 -1.32 11.78 -5.00
N ALA A 19 -1.00 11.62 -6.28
CA ALA A 19 -1.20 10.37 -7.00
C ALA A 19 -0.22 9.25 -6.59
N MET A 20 0.98 9.59 -6.07
CA MET A 20 2.03 8.60 -5.77
C MET A 20 1.90 7.93 -4.38
N PRO A 21 1.62 8.65 -3.28
CA PRO A 21 1.51 8.07 -1.94
C PRO A 21 0.58 6.85 -1.79
N PRO A 22 -0.58 6.73 -2.47
CA PRO A 22 -1.47 5.59 -2.27
C PRO A 22 -0.94 4.27 -2.86
N ILE A 23 0.08 4.30 -3.73
CA ILE A 23 0.53 3.11 -4.46
C ILE A 23 1.17 2.07 -3.52
N ALA A 24 2.15 2.46 -2.71
CA ALA A 24 2.83 1.56 -1.78
C ALA A 24 1.88 0.89 -0.77
N PRO A 25 0.99 1.62 -0.05
CA PRO A 25 0.05 0.99 0.87
C PRO A 25 -1.00 0.13 0.16
N ALA A 26 -1.38 0.44 -1.09
CA ALA A 26 -2.29 -0.41 -1.87
C ALA A 26 -1.67 -1.79 -2.13
N ILE A 27 -0.41 -1.84 -2.59
CA ILE A 27 0.32 -3.09 -2.82
C ILE A 27 0.49 -3.87 -1.50
N ILE A 28 0.91 -3.21 -0.43
CA ILE A 28 1.09 -3.86 0.89
C ILE A 28 -0.23 -4.41 1.44
N ASN A 29 -1.34 -3.68 1.25
CA ASN A 29 -2.66 -4.15 1.66
C ASN A 29 -3.12 -5.36 0.84
N ALA A 30 -2.82 -5.40 -0.47
CA ALA A 30 -3.11 -6.55 -1.32
C ALA A 30 -2.30 -7.80 -0.91
N ILE A 31 -1.02 -7.63 -0.56
CA ILE A 31 -0.21 -8.74 -0.02
C ILE A 31 -0.84 -9.29 1.27
N ARG A 32 -1.27 -8.41 2.18
CA ARG A 32 -1.98 -8.84 3.40
C ARG A 32 -3.27 -9.58 3.08
N ASP A 33 -4.07 -9.08 2.14
CA ASP A 33 -5.33 -9.71 1.74
C ASP A 33 -5.09 -11.13 1.19
N ALA A 34 -4.08 -11.29 0.33
CA ALA A 34 -3.75 -12.57 -0.28
C ALA A 34 -3.09 -13.60 0.66
N THR A 35 -2.33 -13.13 1.67
CA THR A 35 -1.47 -14.01 2.48
C THR A 35 -1.81 -14.04 3.97
N GLY A 36 -2.65 -13.11 4.44
CA GLY A 36 -2.87 -12.85 5.87
C GLY A 36 -1.71 -12.13 6.56
N ILE A 37 -0.59 -11.86 5.88
CA ILE A 37 0.63 -11.32 6.49
C ILE A 37 0.66 -9.79 6.38
N ARG A 38 0.86 -9.10 7.50
CA ARG A 38 1.00 -7.63 7.54
C ARG A 38 2.47 -7.21 7.46
N PHE A 39 2.81 -6.45 6.43
CA PHE A 39 4.06 -5.68 6.37
C PHE A 39 3.80 -4.23 6.74
N SER A 40 4.70 -3.61 7.51
CA SER A 40 4.60 -2.20 7.95
C SER A 40 5.73 -1.31 7.42
N LYS A 41 6.65 -1.89 6.63
CA LYS A 41 7.79 -1.20 6.04
C LYS A 41 7.89 -1.57 4.56
N ALA A 42 8.21 -0.59 3.73
CA ALA A 42 8.53 -0.75 2.33
C ALA A 42 10.05 -0.61 2.13
N PRO A 43 10.63 -1.21 1.07
CA PRO A 43 9.97 -2.09 0.11
C PRO A 43 9.68 -3.50 0.67
N VAL A 44 8.70 -4.18 0.08
CA VAL A 44 8.38 -5.59 0.39
C VAL A 44 8.82 -6.43 -0.80
N GLU A 45 10.03 -6.98 -0.70
CA GLU A 45 10.58 -7.89 -1.71
C GLU A 45 10.01 -9.30 -1.59
N SER A 46 10.17 -10.09 -2.65
CA SER A 46 9.65 -11.46 -2.77
C SER A 46 10.16 -12.39 -1.65
N GLU A 47 11.41 -12.20 -1.24
CA GLU A 47 12.10 -12.94 -0.19
C GLU A 47 11.44 -12.71 1.17
N HIS A 48 11.00 -11.46 1.46
CA HIS A 48 10.30 -11.15 2.69
C HIS A 48 8.97 -11.93 2.77
N ILE A 49 8.25 -12.02 1.64
CA ILE A 49 6.99 -12.76 1.54
C ILE A 49 7.23 -14.26 1.70
N ALA A 50 8.20 -14.82 0.99
CA ALA A 50 8.55 -16.24 1.06
C ALA A 50 8.92 -16.66 2.49
N MET A 51 9.79 -15.90 3.15
CA MET A 51 10.22 -16.18 4.52
C MET A 51 9.07 -16.07 5.52
N ALA A 52 8.18 -15.09 5.35
CA ALA A 52 7.03 -14.94 6.22
C ALA A 52 6.01 -16.09 6.04
N LEU A 53 5.77 -16.54 4.81
CA LEU A 53 4.92 -17.69 4.52
C LEU A 53 5.49 -18.99 5.10
N LEU A 54 6.81 -19.22 5.00
CA LEU A 54 7.47 -20.38 5.60
C LEU A 54 7.35 -20.37 7.12
N LYS A 55 7.56 -19.21 7.76
CA LYS A 55 7.41 -19.05 9.20
C LYS A 55 5.98 -19.35 9.67
N ASN A 56 4.98 -18.90 8.92
CA ASN A 56 3.57 -19.19 9.23
C ASN A 56 3.21 -20.68 9.05
N LYS A 57 3.84 -21.39 8.11
CA LYS A 57 3.64 -22.84 7.95
C LYS A 57 4.30 -23.69 9.05
N GLY A 58 5.35 -23.17 9.69
CA GLY A 58 6.07 -23.83 10.79
C GLY A 58 5.42 -23.65 12.17
N GLY A 59 4.39 -22.82 12.28
CA GLY A 59 3.57 -22.64 13.47
C GLY A 59 2.19 -23.28 13.29
N SER A 60 2.09 -24.58 13.56
CA SER A 60 0.82 -25.24 13.91
C SER A 60 0.90 -25.62 15.40
N PRO A 61 -0.19 -25.55 16.17
CA PRO A 61 -1.59 -25.74 15.76
C PRO A 61 -2.38 -24.45 15.51
#